data_AF-A0A9N9HVF6-F1
#
_entry.id   AF-A0A9N9HVF6-F1
#
_cell.length_a   1.000
_cell.length_b   1.000
_cell.length_c   1.000
_cell.angle_alpha   90.00
_cell.angle_beta   90.00
_cell.angle_gamma   90.00
#
_symmetry.space_group_name_H-M   'P 1'
#
loop_
_entity.id
_entity.type
_entity.pdbx_description
1 polymer ?
#
loop_
_entity_poly.entity_id
_entity_poly.type
_entity_poly.pdbx_seq_one_letter_code
_entity_poly.pdbx_strand_id
1 'polypeptide(L)'
;MTEYRSRLVELTSYSGPPKIITDDGVVQVEIFSSEKESLYRKGFTNSKETTNPVDLTVAGNLPEWLSGELFTVGPGTFDVKYNKMIEVEGGYETGTLTFSVGHWFDGLPLVNRFVLDGRENKVNYRSRLTSKTFESKIRDHHGILTRHPYSLFKTHANQTPLSKFLGKKRTTKPGMEPCAASININFPLNTPGEKPKVYCQNHSSQIVGLDADDLTPIQ
;
A
#
# COMPACT_ATOMS: atom_id res chain seq x y z
N MET A 1 39.55 34.39 7.80
CA MET A 1 38.91 34.20 6.49
C MET A 1 39.06 32.71 6.22
N THR A 2 38.06 31.93 6.63
CA THR A 2 38.23 30.51 6.98
C THR A 2 37.28 29.68 6.14
N GLU A 3 37.84 28.72 5.40
CA GLU A 3 37.17 27.84 4.45
C GLU A 3 36.02 27.05 5.09
N TYR A 4 34.86 27.03 4.44
CA TYR A 4 33.73 26.18 4.81
C TYR A 4 33.67 25.01 3.82
N ARG A 5 34.26 23.87 4.21
CA ARG A 5 34.08 22.59 3.49
C ARG A 5 32.65 22.11 3.65
N SER A 6 31.88 22.07 2.56
CA SER A 6 30.57 21.43 2.51
C SER A 6 30.74 19.91 2.66
N ARG A 7 30.27 19.35 3.78
CA ARG A 7 30.07 17.91 3.90
C ARG A 7 28.80 17.53 3.16
N LEU A 8 28.94 16.66 2.18
CA LEU A 8 27.85 15.89 1.57
C LEU A 8 27.03 15.25 2.69
N VAL A 9 25.73 15.55 2.73
CA VAL A 9 24.77 14.89 3.61
C VAL A 9 24.36 13.60 2.92
N GLU A 10 24.97 12.48 3.30
CA GLU A 10 24.46 11.16 2.96
C GLU A 10 23.06 11.01 3.57
N LEU A 11 22.05 10.93 2.71
CA LEU A 11 20.67 10.59 3.07
C LEU A 11 20.56 9.09 3.37
N THR A 12 21.32 8.61 4.35
CA THR A 12 21.14 7.30 4.98
C THR A 12 20.44 7.49 6.31
N SER A 13 19.17 7.91 6.28
CA SER A 13 18.31 7.83 7.47
C SER A 13 17.06 7.05 7.13
N TYR A 14 17.23 5.73 7.06
CA TYR A 14 16.22 4.86 7.60
C TYR A 14 15.89 5.39 9.01
N SER A 15 14.60 5.54 9.33
CA SER A 15 14.15 5.78 10.70
C SER A 15 14.75 4.68 11.57
N GLY A 16 15.86 4.97 12.24
CA GLY A 16 16.47 4.07 13.20
C GLY A 16 15.41 3.65 14.23
N PRO A 17 15.54 2.44 14.81
CA PRO A 17 14.59 1.98 15.81
C PRO A 17 14.47 3.03 16.95
N PRO A 18 13.27 3.20 17.53
CA PRO A 18 13.05 4.18 18.57
C PRO A 18 13.99 3.92 19.75
N LYS A 19 14.70 4.96 20.18
CA LYS A 19 15.48 4.93 21.41
C LYS A 19 14.48 4.98 22.58
N ILE A 20 14.38 3.89 23.33
CA ILE A 20 13.63 3.88 24.60
C ILE A 20 14.60 4.33 25.68
N ILE A 21 14.29 5.45 26.33
CA ILE A 21 15.07 5.96 27.46
C ILE A 21 14.41 5.43 28.73
N THR A 22 15.15 4.63 29.48
CA THR A 22 14.79 4.21 30.84
C THR A 22 15.60 5.01 31.86
N ASP A 23 15.07 5.14 33.08
CA ASP A 23 15.60 6.03 34.13
C ASP A 23 17.04 5.70 34.57
N ASP A 24 17.57 4.53 34.19
CA ASP A 24 18.89 4.03 34.57
C ASP A 24 20.00 4.26 33.52
N GLY A 25 19.68 4.94 32.40
CA GLY A 25 20.64 5.22 31.31
C GLY A 25 20.26 4.58 29.98
N VAL A 26 20.89 5.06 28.89
CA VAL A 26 20.56 4.69 27.50
C VAL A 26 21.00 3.26 27.21
N VAL A 27 20.04 2.34 27.06
CA VAL A 27 20.31 1.03 26.44
C VAL A 27 19.98 1.15 24.96
N GLN A 28 21.02 1.13 24.11
CA GLN A 28 20.81 0.83 22.69
C GLN A 28 20.43 -0.66 22.61
N VAL A 29 19.16 -0.96 22.38
CA VAL A 29 18.80 -2.32 21.96
C VAL A 29 19.28 -2.45 20.52
N GLU A 30 20.49 -2.99 20.34
CA GLU A 30 20.90 -3.55 19.06
C GLU A 30 19.91 -4.68 18.73
N ILE A 31 18.92 -4.38 17.88
CA ILE A 31 18.13 -5.43 17.26
C ILE A 31 19.09 -6.15 16.35
N PHE A 32 19.55 -7.32 16.82
CA PHE A 32 20.35 -8.32 16.13
C PHE A 32 20.48 -8.05 14.63
N SER A 33 21.68 -7.62 14.23
CA SER A 33 22.20 -7.83 12.88
C SER A 33 22.33 -9.34 12.66
N SER A 34 21.20 -10.02 12.52
CA SER A 34 21.13 -11.37 12.02
C SER A 34 21.18 -11.28 10.50
N GLU A 35 22.26 -11.78 9.90
CA GLU A 35 22.45 -11.97 8.46
C GLU A 35 21.35 -12.84 7.79
N LYS A 36 20.40 -13.37 8.56
CA LYS A 36 19.11 -13.82 8.05
C LYS A 36 18.12 -12.65 8.06
N GLU A 37 17.89 -12.07 6.89
CA GLU A 37 16.71 -11.25 6.61
C GLU A 37 15.48 -11.94 7.24
N SER A 38 14.87 -11.29 8.23
CA SER A 38 13.83 -11.95 9.00
C SER A 38 12.64 -12.29 8.10
N LEU A 39 12.15 -13.54 8.17
CA LEU A 39 11.12 -14.04 7.25
C LEU A 39 9.87 -13.17 7.19
N TYR A 40 9.51 -12.51 8.30
CA TYR A 40 8.37 -11.61 8.38
C TYR A 40 8.54 -10.32 7.56
N ARG A 41 9.77 -9.83 7.35
CA ARG A 41 10.01 -8.60 6.56
C ARG A 41 9.56 -8.75 5.12
N LYS A 42 9.59 -9.96 4.56
CA LYS A 42 9.10 -10.24 3.20
C LYS A 42 7.62 -9.87 3.04
N GLY A 43 6.83 -9.97 4.11
CA GLY A 43 5.42 -9.55 4.11
C GLY A 43 5.20 -8.03 4.06
N PHE A 44 6.24 -7.23 4.22
CA PHE A 44 6.21 -5.76 4.18
C PHE A 44 6.94 -5.20 2.96
N THR A 45 6.99 -5.96 1.88
CA THR A 45 7.55 -5.54 0.59
C THR A 45 6.45 -5.39 -0.44
N ASN A 46 6.72 -4.62 -1.50
CA ASN A 46 5.74 -4.44 -2.58
C ASN A 46 5.35 -5.79 -3.20
N SER A 47 4.05 -6.06 -3.17
CA SER A 47 3.44 -7.22 -3.78
C SER A 47 3.26 -7.01 -5.28
N LYS A 48 3.27 -8.11 -6.03
CA LYS A 48 2.87 -8.14 -7.44
C LYS A 48 1.41 -8.55 -7.52
N GLU A 49 0.67 -7.91 -8.42
CA GLU A 49 -0.69 -8.35 -8.72
C GLU A 49 -0.71 -9.57 -9.64
N THR A 50 -1.76 -10.38 -9.52
CA THR A 50 -2.05 -11.53 -10.37
C THR A 50 -3.37 -11.27 -11.08
N THR A 51 -3.31 -10.54 -12.19
CA THR A 51 -4.49 -10.06 -12.93
C THR A 51 -5.22 -11.19 -13.66
N ASN A 52 -4.45 -12.09 -14.28
CA ASN A 52 -4.95 -13.31 -14.88
C ASN A 52 -5.06 -14.39 -13.79
N PRO A 53 -6.21 -15.06 -13.64
CA PRO A 53 -6.36 -16.05 -12.59
C PRO A 53 -5.42 -17.25 -12.80
N VAL A 54 -4.87 -17.76 -11.71
CA VAL A 54 -3.93 -18.90 -11.71
C VAL A 54 -4.41 -19.99 -10.77
N ASP A 55 -4.19 -21.24 -11.14
CA ASP A 55 -4.52 -22.37 -10.27
C ASP A 55 -3.40 -22.59 -9.24
N LEU A 56 -3.77 -22.65 -7.96
CA LEU A 56 -2.85 -22.91 -6.87
C LEU A 56 -2.68 -24.41 -6.65
N THR A 57 -1.47 -24.82 -6.25
CA THR A 57 -1.22 -26.19 -5.81
C THR A 57 -1.86 -26.42 -4.45
N VAL A 58 -2.80 -27.37 -4.38
CA VAL A 58 -3.47 -27.76 -3.14
C VAL A 58 -2.70 -28.92 -2.49
N ALA A 59 -2.27 -28.72 -1.24
CA ALA A 59 -1.70 -29.79 -0.42
C ALA A 59 -2.79 -30.34 0.51
N GLY A 60 -3.12 -31.63 0.35
CA GLY A 60 -4.25 -32.26 1.04
C GLY A 60 -5.53 -32.27 0.20
N ASN A 61 -6.68 -32.43 0.86
CA ASN A 61 -8.00 -32.48 0.22
C ASN A 61 -8.94 -31.45 0.82
N LEU A 62 -9.54 -30.62 -0.03
CA LEU A 62 -10.63 -29.74 0.35
C LEU A 62 -11.90 -30.56 0.65
N PRO A 63 -12.74 -30.14 1.61
CA PRO A 63 -14.04 -30.78 1.82
C PRO A 63 -14.93 -30.61 0.59
N GLU A 64 -15.62 -31.68 0.14
CA GLU A 64 -16.45 -31.65 -1.07
C GLU A 64 -17.58 -30.60 -1.05
N TRP A 65 -18.05 -30.23 0.14
CA TRP A 65 -19.08 -29.20 0.33
C TRP A 65 -18.54 -27.77 0.18
N LEU A 66 -17.23 -27.58 0.21
CA LEU A 66 -16.60 -26.27 0.15
C LEU A 66 -16.62 -25.75 -1.29
N SER A 67 -17.59 -24.89 -1.61
CA SER A 67 -17.64 -24.17 -2.87
C SER A 67 -17.98 -22.72 -2.61
N GLY A 68 -17.17 -21.80 -3.12
CA GLY A 68 -17.40 -20.38 -2.94
C GLY A 68 -16.17 -19.53 -3.19
N GLU A 69 -16.28 -18.26 -2.80
CA GLU A 69 -15.25 -17.26 -3.04
C GLU A 69 -14.84 -16.58 -1.74
N LEU A 70 -13.54 -16.48 -1.51
CA LEU A 70 -12.96 -15.73 -0.40
C LEU A 70 -12.27 -14.48 -0.93
N PHE A 71 -12.74 -13.33 -0.46
CA PHE A 71 -12.11 -12.04 -0.72
C PHE A 71 -11.35 -11.57 0.51
N THR A 72 -10.10 -11.12 0.32
CA THR A 72 -9.31 -10.50 1.39
C THR A 72 -8.70 -9.20 0.90
N VAL A 73 -8.45 -8.28 1.81
CA VAL A 73 -7.78 -7.02 1.52
C VAL A 73 -6.68 -6.78 2.55
N GLY A 74 -5.56 -6.23 2.10
CA GLY A 74 -4.45 -5.81 2.95
C GLY A 74 -3.52 -4.85 2.22
N PRO A 75 -2.46 -4.37 2.88
CA PRO A 75 -1.46 -3.53 2.24
C PRO A 75 -0.61 -4.35 1.26
N GLY A 76 -0.44 -3.85 0.04
CA GLY A 76 0.37 -4.48 -1.01
C GLY A 76 1.45 -3.57 -1.60
N THR A 77 1.35 -2.25 -1.47
CA THR A 77 2.42 -1.33 -1.89
C THR A 77 2.85 -0.45 -0.72
N PHE A 78 4.11 -0.54 -0.35
CA PHE A 78 4.75 0.23 0.72
C PHE A 78 5.69 1.30 0.17
N ASP A 79 6.32 1.04 -0.98
CA ASP A 79 7.32 1.90 -1.59
C ASP A 79 6.90 2.33 -3.00
N VAL A 80 6.96 3.63 -3.29
CA VAL A 80 6.65 4.19 -4.62
C VAL A 80 7.87 4.92 -5.15
N LYS A 81 8.50 4.37 -6.18
CA LYS A 81 9.64 4.99 -6.86
C LYS A 81 9.18 6.09 -7.81
N TYR A 82 9.89 7.20 -7.84
CA TYR A 82 9.64 8.33 -8.72
C TYR A 82 10.94 9.01 -9.13
N ASN A 83 10.92 9.70 -10.27
CA ASN A 83 12.08 10.43 -10.77
C ASN A 83 11.95 11.90 -10.39
N LYS A 84 13.05 12.52 -9.95
CA LYS A 84 13.12 13.94 -9.59
C LYS A 84 14.44 14.52 -10.09
N MET A 85 14.43 15.77 -10.55
CA MET A 85 15.70 16.48 -10.81
C MET A 85 16.39 16.75 -9.47
N ILE A 86 17.64 16.32 -9.36
CA ILE A 86 18.52 16.50 -8.22
C ILE A 86 19.67 17.40 -8.66
N GLU A 87 20.02 18.35 -7.81
CA GLU A 87 21.19 19.19 -8.02
C GLU A 87 22.45 18.36 -7.76
N VAL A 88 23.36 18.37 -8.73
CA VAL A 88 24.67 17.73 -8.66
C VAL A 88 25.74 18.77 -8.94
N GLU A 89 26.99 18.49 -8.56
CA GLU A 89 28.09 19.41 -8.83
C GLU A 89 28.25 19.61 -10.35
N GLY A 90 27.88 20.81 -10.84
CA GLY A 90 27.92 21.15 -12.26
C GLY A 90 26.58 21.12 -13.02
N GLY A 91 25.44 20.85 -12.36
CA GLY A 91 24.13 20.95 -13.03
C GLY A 91 22.98 20.23 -12.32
N TYR A 92 22.04 19.74 -13.12
CA TYR A 92 20.91 18.95 -12.64
C TYR A 92 20.83 17.62 -13.37
N GLU A 93 20.64 16.55 -12.62
CA GLU A 93 20.47 15.21 -13.16
C GLU A 93 19.14 14.61 -12.70
N THR A 94 18.62 13.65 -13.47
CA THR A 94 17.42 12.90 -13.06
C THR A 94 17.82 11.77 -12.13
N GLY A 95 17.46 11.91 -10.85
CA GLY A 95 17.64 10.84 -9.85
C GLY A 95 16.33 10.12 -9.56
N THR A 96 16.43 8.83 -9.22
CA THR A 96 15.29 8.05 -8.73
C THR A 96 15.25 8.10 -7.21
N LEU A 97 14.13 8.58 -6.66
CA LEU A 97 13.83 8.61 -5.23
C LEU A 97 12.70 7.63 -4.92
N THR A 98 12.55 7.28 -3.65
CA THR A 98 11.48 6.40 -3.17
C THR A 98 10.68 7.10 -2.10
N PHE A 99 9.36 7.09 -2.27
CA PHE A 99 8.41 7.43 -1.21
C PHE A 99 8.05 6.14 -0.47
N SER A 100 8.37 6.07 0.82
CA SER A 100 8.06 4.91 1.66
C SER A 100 6.99 5.26 2.69
N VAL A 101 6.01 4.38 2.85
CA VAL A 101 5.01 4.52 3.92
C VAL A 101 5.65 4.25 5.28
N GLY A 102 5.29 5.07 6.28
CA GLY A 102 5.83 5.00 7.64
C GLY A 102 5.09 4.02 8.55
N HIS A 103 3.98 3.43 8.09
CA HIS A 103 3.15 2.49 8.84
C HIS A 103 2.51 1.45 7.90
N TRP A 104 2.34 0.21 8.36
CA TRP A 104 1.71 -0.85 7.57
C TRP A 104 0.26 -0.55 7.12
N PHE A 105 -0.51 0.22 7.91
CA PHE A 105 -1.88 0.63 7.55
C PHE A 105 -1.93 1.76 6.52
N ASP A 106 -0.80 2.40 6.24
CA ASP A 106 -0.68 3.42 5.18
C ASP A 106 -0.34 2.79 3.82
N GLY A 107 -0.07 1.48 3.76
CA GLY A 107 0.23 0.75 2.53
C GLY A 107 -0.97 0.73 1.57
N LEU A 108 -0.71 0.85 0.27
CA LEU A 108 -1.78 0.85 -0.74
C LEU A 108 -2.40 -0.55 -0.85
N PRO A 109 -3.73 -0.65 -1.01
CA PRO A 109 -4.45 -1.92 -0.96
C PRO A 109 -4.11 -2.87 -2.11
N LEU A 110 -3.93 -4.14 -1.73
CA LEU A 110 -4.02 -5.31 -2.57
C LEU A 110 -5.25 -6.11 -2.16
N VAL A 111 -6.14 -6.35 -3.12
CA VAL A 111 -7.29 -7.22 -2.93
C VAL A 111 -6.98 -8.58 -3.54
N ASN A 112 -7.29 -9.64 -2.81
CA ASN A 112 -7.13 -11.01 -3.26
C ASN A 112 -8.49 -11.67 -3.37
N ARG A 113 -8.64 -12.55 -4.36
CA ARG A 113 -9.80 -13.43 -4.54
C ARG A 113 -9.32 -14.86 -4.70
N PHE A 114 -9.93 -15.76 -3.93
CA PHE A 114 -9.75 -17.20 -4.00
C PHE A 114 -11.08 -17.84 -4.37
N VAL A 115 -11.14 -18.56 -5.48
CA VAL A 115 -12.29 -19.40 -5.84
C VAL A 115 -11.96 -20.81 -5.39
N LEU A 116 -12.81 -21.36 -4.53
CA LEU A 116 -12.63 -22.67 -3.92
C LEU A 116 -13.61 -23.65 -4.57
N ASP A 117 -13.08 -24.76 -5.09
CA ASP A 117 -13.86 -25.90 -5.55
C ASP A 117 -13.38 -27.17 -4.84
N GLY A 118 -14.13 -27.56 -3.81
CA GLY A 118 -13.84 -28.74 -3.01
C GLY A 118 -14.09 -30.06 -3.73
N ARG A 119 -14.97 -30.09 -4.75
CA ARG A 119 -15.23 -31.32 -5.53
C ARG A 119 -14.11 -31.61 -6.49
N GLU A 120 -13.57 -30.56 -7.11
CA GLU A 120 -12.43 -30.69 -8.02
C GLU A 120 -11.08 -30.60 -7.29
N ASN A 121 -11.09 -30.31 -5.98
CA ASN A 121 -9.91 -30.02 -5.17
C ASN A 121 -9.03 -28.92 -5.78
N LYS A 122 -9.67 -27.84 -6.27
CA LYS A 122 -9.01 -26.73 -6.96
C LYS A 122 -9.20 -25.42 -6.21
N VAL A 123 -8.15 -24.59 -6.27
CA VAL A 123 -8.20 -23.20 -5.82
C VAL A 123 -7.67 -22.31 -6.93
N ASN A 124 -8.50 -21.41 -7.41
CA ASN A 124 -8.10 -20.40 -8.39
C ASN A 124 -7.86 -19.06 -7.69
N TYR A 125 -6.73 -18.43 -7.97
CA TYR A 125 -6.28 -17.22 -7.29
C TYR A 125 -6.11 -16.07 -8.27
N ARG A 126 -6.51 -14.87 -7.82
CA ARG A 126 -6.17 -13.61 -8.47
C ARG A 126 -6.00 -12.51 -7.45
N SER A 127 -5.28 -11.46 -7.82
CA SER A 127 -5.13 -10.27 -6.99
C SER A 127 -4.99 -9.01 -7.80
N ARG A 128 -5.30 -7.87 -7.18
CA ARG A 128 -5.27 -6.56 -7.84
C ARG A 128 -4.89 -5.44 -6.89
N LEU A 129 -3.98 -4.58 -7.37
CA LEU A 129 -3.71 -3.30 -6.73
C LEU A 129 -4.82 -2.32 -7.12
N THR A 130 -5.63 -1.90 -6.15
CA THR A 130 -6.85 -1.13 -6.43
C THR A 130 -6.61 0.39 -6.46
N SER A 131 -5.44 0.86 -6.01
CA SER A 131 -5.12 2.29 -5.87
C SER A 131 -4.05 2.80 -6.83
N LYS A 132 -4.00 2.27 -8.07
CA LYS A 132 -3.00 2.67 -9.08
C LYS A 132 -3.06 4.17 -9.43
N THR A 133 -4.25 4.76 -9.45
CA THR A 133 -4.42 6.20 -9.69
C THR A 133 -3.80 7.02 -8.57
N PHE A 134 -4.03 6.61 -7.31
CA PHE A 134 -3.41 7.22 -6.14
C PHE A 134 -1.88 7.05 -6.14
N GLU A 135 -1.38 5.86 -6.48
CA GLU A 135 0.05 5.60 -6.63
C GLU A 135 0.69 6.51 -7.69
N SER A 136 0.02 6.71 -8.83
CA SER A 136 0.48 7.67 -9.85
C SER A 136 0.54 9.09 -9.30
N LYS A 137 -0.41 9.48 -8.44
CA LYS A 137 -0.39 10.81 -7.80
C LYS A 137 0.76 10.95 -6.82
N ILE A 138 1.12 9.88 -6.10
CA ILE A 138 2.33 9.86 -5.27
C ILE A 138 3.57 10.11 -6.13
N ARG A 139 3.66 9.47 -7.31
CA ARG A 139 4.76 9.69 -8.26
C ARG A 139 4.79 11.12 -8.79
N ASP A 140 3.65 11.65 -9.22
CA ASP A 140 3.54 13.00 -9.80
C ASP A 140 3.90 14.10 -8.79
N HIS A 141 3.54 13.90 -7.52
CA HIS A 141 3.66 14.92 -6.47
C HIS A 141 4.85 14.67 -5.53
N HIS A 142 5.60 13.58 -5.71
CA HIS A 142 6.69 13.16 -4.84
C HIS A 142 6.27 12.97 -3.37
N GLY A 143 5.01 12.62 -3.14
CA GLY A 143 4.41 12.52 -1.81
C GLY A 143 2.90 12.34 -1.85
N ILE A 144 2.29 12.18 -0.66
CA ILE A 144 0.85 11.98 -0.53
C ILE A 144 0.15 13.32 -0.34
N LEU A 145 -0.79 13.63 -1.23
CA LEU A 145 -1.79 14.67 -1.00
C LEU A 145 -3.04 14.03 -0.41
N THR A 146 -3.14 14.04 0.92
CA THR A 146 -4.29 13.47 1.61
C THR A 146 -5.52 14.35 1.40
N ARG A 147 -6.60 13.75 0.89
CA ARG A 147 -7.92 14.41 0.79
C ARG A 147 -8.52 14.72 2.17
N HIS A 148 -8.11 13.99 3.20
CA HIS A 148 -8.59 14.11 4.57
C HIS A 148 -7.41 14.37 5.51
N PRO A 149 -7.44 15.43 6.34
CA PRO A 149 -6.42 15.60 7.36
C PRO A 149 -6.46 14.39 8.31
N TYR A 150 -5.29 13.97 8.80
CA TYR A 150 -5.12 12.83 9.71
C TYR A 150 -5.53 11.45 9.16
N SER A 151 -5.63 11.29 7.83
CA SER A 151 -5.89 9.96 7.23
C SER A 151 -4.68 9.03 7.23
N LEU A 152 -3.48 9.54 7.52
CA LEU A 152 -2.24 8.78 7.58
C LEU A 152 -1.87 8.51 9.04
N PHE A 153 -1.37 7.31 9.31
CA PHE A 153 -0.99 6.88 10.65
C PHE A 153 0.38 7.41 11.06
N LYS A 154 1.43 7.01 10.34
CA LYS A 154 2.83 7.43 10.63
C LYS A 154 3.60 7.85 9.38
N THR A 155 2.92 7.93 8.23
CA THR A 155 3.54 8.33 6.98
C THR A 155 3.66 9.84 6.88
N HIS A 156 4.89 10.32 6.67
CA HIS A 156 5.13 11.71 6.30
C HIS A 156 4.66 11.94 4.86
N ALA A 157 3.68 12.81 4.68
CA ALA A 157 3.13 13.13 3.36
C ALA A 157 4.16 13.68 2.36
N ASN A 158 5.32 14.18 2.82
CA ASN A 158 6.32 14.88 2.02
C ASN A 158 5.73 16.07 1.22
N GLN A 159 4.82 16.80 1.85
CA GLN A 159 4.09 17.93 1.27
C GLN A 159 4.10 19.11 2.22
N THR A 160 4.15 20.33 1.67
CA THR A 160 4.10 21.55 2.48
C THR A 160 2.73 21.71 3.14
N PRO A 161 2.63 22.37 4.31
CA PRO A 161 1.33 22.62 4.94
C PRO A 161 0.35 23.35 4.01
N LEU A 162 0.85 24.27 3.18
CA LEU A 162 0.04 25.07 2.25
C LEU A 162 -0.67 24.21 1.18
N SER A 163 -0.07 23.12 0.71
CA SER A 163 -0.71 22.24 -0.28
C SER A 163 -1.91 21.48 0.30
N LYS A 164 -1.98 21.34 1.63
CA LYS A 164 -3.16 20.79 2.33
C LYS A 164 -4.32 21.79 2.37
N PHE A 165 -4.04 23.10 2.42
CA PHE A 165 -5.06 24.15 2.49
C PHE A 165 -5.59 24.56 1.10
N LEU A 166 -4.75 24.52 0.06
CA LEU A 166 -5.14 24.82 -1.32
C LEU A 166 -5.66 23.60 -2.09
N GLY A 167 -5.99 22.51 -1.37
CA GLY A 167 -6.31 21.20 -1.93
C GLY A 167 -7.43 21.24 -2.99
N LYS A 168 -7.21 20.54 -4.10
CA LYS A 168 -8.12 20.46 -5.26
C LYS A 168 -9.52 19.93 -4.88
N LYS A 169 -10.52 20.30 -5.69
CA LYS A 169 -11.89 19.77 -5.64
C LYS A 169 -11.88 18.23 -5.57
N ARG A 170 -12.79 17.68 -4.76
CA ARG A 170 -13.02 16.25 -4.57
C ARG A 170 -13.25 15.57 -5.93
N THR A 171 -12.33 14.71 -6.38
CA THR A 171 -12.52 13.89 -7.59
C THR A 171 -12.91 12.48 -7.18
N THR A 172 -14.02 11.96 -7.70
CA THR A 172 -14.54 10.61 -7.42
C THR A 172 -14.03 9.57 -8.42
N LYS A 173 -12.75 9.66 -8.82
CA LYS A 173 -12.19 8.70 -9.79
C LYS A 173 -11.92 7.35 -9.12
N PRO A 174 -12.18 6.22 -9.81
CA PRO A 174 -11.80 4.90 -9.31
C PRO A 174 -10.30 4.81 -8.97
N GLY A 175 -10.00 4.18 -7.85
CA GLY A 175 -8.62 3.97 -7.38
C GLY A 175 -7.89 5.22 -6.87
N MET A 176 -8.61 6.32 -6.61
CA MET A 176 -8.07 7.48 -5.89
C MET A 176 -8.07 7.31 -4.37
N GLU A 177 -8.89 6.42 -3.83
CA GLU A 177 -9.00 6.18 -2.39
C GLU A 177 -8.33 4.84 -2.05
N PRO A 178 -7.32 4.82 -1.17
CA PRO A 178 -6.72 3.59 -0.68
C PRO A 178 -7.64 2.94 0.37
N CYS A 179 -8.41 1.94 -0.05
CA CYS A 179 -9.29 1.16 0.83
C CYS A 179 -8.66 -0.18 1.19
N ALA A 180 -7.84 -0.20 2.25
CA ALA A 180 -7.15 -1.39 2.73
C ALA A 180 -7.72 -1.97 4.04
N ALA A 181 -8.75 -1.36 4.64
CA ALA A 181 -9.16 -1.66 6.01
C ALA A 181 -10.16 -2.81 6.13
N SER A 182 -11.17 -2.85 5.25
CA SER A 182 -12.17 -3.93 5.26
C SER A 182 -12.71 -4.19 3.86
N ILE A 183 -13.27 -5.39 3.68
CA ILE A 183 -13.87 -5.85 2.43
C ILE A 183 -15.23 -6.49 2.72
N ASN A 184 -16.26 -6.13 1.96
CA ASN A 184 -17.63 -6.57 2.16
C ASN A 184 -18.29 -6.92 0.83
N ILE A 185 -18.99 -8.05 0.80
CA ILE A 185 -19.76 -8.52 -0.37
C ILE A 185 -21.25 -8.15 -0.28
N ASN A 186 -21.75 -7.97 0.94
CA ASN A 186 -23.17 -7.71 1.23
C ASN A 186 -23.40 -6.24 1.55
N PHE A 187 -23.18 -5.37 0.56
CA PHE A 187 -23.53 -3.97 0.70
C PHE A 187 -24.99 -3.76 0.26
N PRO A 188 -25.80 -2.93 0.96
CA PRO A 188 -27.26 -2.81 0.75
C PRO A 188 -27.68 -2.21 -0.61
N LEU A 189 -26.78 -2.15 -1.59
CA LEU A 189 -26.99 -1.55 -2.91
C LEU A 189 -26.97 -2.57 -4.06
N ASN A 190 -26.86 -3.88 -3.79
CA ASN A 190 -26.93 -4.88 -4.86
C ASN A 190 -28.36 -4.94 -5.41
N THR A 191 -28.54 -4.38 -6.61
CA THR A 191 -29.80 -4.47 -7.35
C THR A 191 -29.87 -5.82 -8.08
N PRO A 192 -31.04 -6.49 -8.09
CA PRO A 192 -31.20 -7.73 -8.85
C PRO A 192 -30.89 -7.50 -10.34
N GLY A 193 -29.95 -8.28 -10.90
CA GLY A 193 -29.53 -8.19 -12.30
C GLY A 193 -28.25 -7.39 -12.56
N GLU A 194 -27.69 -6.74 -11.53
CA GLU A 194 -26.37 -6.11 -11.64
C GLU A 194 -25.25 -7.14 -11.43
N LYS A 195 -24.08 -6.90 -12.05
CA LYS A 195 -22.89 -7.73 -11.85
C LYS A 195 -22.53 -7.78 -10.37
N PRO A 196 -22.02 -8.92 -9.86
CA PRO A 196 -21.58 -9.03 -8.48
C PRO A 196 -20.48 -7.99 -8.20
N LYS A 197 -20.60 -7.30 -7.07
CA LYS A 197 -19.67 -6.26 -6.63
C LYS A 197 -19.11 -6.58 -5.26
N VAL A 198 -17.89 -6.13 -5.03
CA VAL A 198 -17.23 -6.18 -3.73
C VAL A 198 -16.85 -4.77 -3.31
N TYR A 199 -17.02 -4.44 -2.04
CA TYR A 199 -16.81 -3.09 -1.53
C TYR A 199 -15.66 -3.08 -0.55
N CYS A 200 -14.64 -2.27 -0.83
CA CYS A 200 -13.53 -2.04 0.07
C CYS A 200 -13.71 -0.73 0.82
N GLN A 201 -13.48 -0.74 2.12
CA GLN A 201 -13.56 0.44 2.97
C GLN A 201 -12.18 0.84 3.51
N ASN A 202 -11.97 2.13 3.74
CA ASN A 202 -10.81 2.65 4.47
C ASN A 202 -11.18 3.05 5.92
N HIS A 203 -10.18 3.44 6.71
CA HIS A 203 -10.37 3.89 8.11
C HIS A 203 -11.14 5.21 8.25
N SER A 204 -11.33 5.96 7.16
CA SER A 204 -12.16 7.18 7.11
C SER A 204 -13.58 6.89 6.60
N SER A 205 -14.01 5.62 6.61
CA SER A 205 -15.32 5.15 6.15
C SER A 205 -15.63 5.41 4.67
N GLN A 206 -14.61 5.71 3.86
CA GLN A 206 -14.77 5.84 2.42
C GLN A 206 -14.80 4.46 1.78
N ILE A 207 -15.57 4.33 0.70
CA ILE A 207 -15.83 3.06 0.05
C ILE A 207 -15.39 3.15 -1.42
N VAL A 208 -14.80 2.07 -1.90
CA VAL A 208 -14.51 1.82 -3.31
C VAL A 208 -15.19 0.52 -3.68
N GLY A 209 -16.06 0.58 -4.69
CA GLY A 209 -16.61 -0.62 -5.30
C GLY A 209 -15.58 -1.26 -6.23
N LEU A 210 -15.58 -2.59 -6.30
CA LEU A 210 -14.80 -3.40 -7.22
C LEU A 210 -15.75 -4.35 -7.95
N ASP A 211 -15.44 -4.64 -9.20
CA ASP A 211 -16.03 -5.79 -9.90
C ASP A 211 -15.61 -7.09 -9.18
N ALA A 212 -16.56 -7.96 -8.86
CA ALA A 212 -16.27 -9.17 -8.09
C ALA A 212 -15.47 -10.21 -8.88
N ASP A 213 -15.60 -10.21 -10.21
CA ASP A 213 -14.84 -11.13 -11.04
C ASP A 213 -13.40 -10.63 -11.11
N ASP A 214 -13.17 -9.42 -11.62
CA ASP A 214 -11.85 -8.93 -12.02
C ASP A 214 -11.11 -7.99 -11.06
N LEU A 215 -11.77 -7.65 -9.95
CA LEU A 215 -11.30 -6.75 -8.91
C LEU A 215 -10.97 -5.33 -9.43
N THR A 216 -11.44 -4.97 -10.63
CA THR A 216 -11.26 -3.62 -11.18
C THR A 216 -12.06 -2.63 -10.33
N PRO A 217 -11.43 -1.52 -9.91
CA PRO A 217 -12.16 -0.43 -9.26
C PRO A 217 -13.26 0.14 -10.14
N ILE A 218 -14.49 0.11 -9.64
CA ILE A 218 -15.67 0.71 -10.24
C ILE A 218 -16.05 1.98 -9.47
N GLN A 219 -16.72 2.91 -10.16
CA GLN A 219 -17.17 4.18 -9.60
C GLN A 219 -18.50 4.03 -8.86
#